data_AF-J6IM12-F1
#
_entry.id   AF-J6IM12-F1
#
_cell.length_a   1.000
_cell.length_b   1.000
_cell.length_c   1.000
_cell.angle_alpha   90.00
_cell.angle_beta   90.00
_cell.angle_gamma   90.00
#
_symmetry.space_group_name_H-M   'P 1'
#
loop_
_entity.id
_entity.type
_entity.pdbx_description
1 polymer ?
#
loop_
_entity_poly.entity_id
_entity_poly.type
_entity_poly.pdbx_seq_one_letter_code
_entity_poly.pdbx_strand_id
1 'polypeptide(L)'
;MTCRGATCGTVNITEPKSWITGNAMVVTPLNSYLSKKYLFYYLENTNMKNIITGSAQPQITKTNIETLFITLPPLQEQHRIVEKIENYFSFLDTIESNL
;
A
#
# COMPACT_ATOMS: atom_id res chain seq x y z
N MET A 1 -8.15 2.71 -15.36
CA MET A 1 -8.27 3.13 -13.95
C MET A 1 -7.07 3.99 -13.60
N THR A 2 -7.29 5.16 -13.01
CA THR A 2 -6.21 6.11 -12.64
C THR A 2 -6.44 6.58 -11.22
N CYS A 3 -5.39 6.63 -10.41
CA CYS A 3 -5.48 7.30 -9.10
C CYS A 3 -5.37 8.81 -9.33
N ARG A 4 -6.29 9.62 -8.80
CA ARG A 4 -6.31 11.09 -8.98
C ARG A 4 -6.77 11.79 -7.71
N GLY A 5 -6.20 12.96 -7.43
CA GLY A 5 -6.65 13.84 -6.35
C GLY A 5 -5.50 14.39 -5.50
N ALA A 6 -5.83 15.25 -4.53
CA ALA A 6 -4.84 15.87 -3.65
C ALA A 6 -4.04 14.85 -2.81
N THR A 7 -4.66 13.71 -2.48
CA THR A 7 -4.07 12.60 -1.72
C THR A 7 -3.58 11.45 -2.63
N CYS A 8 -3.26 11.75 -3.90
CA CYS A 8 -2.78 10.73 -4.83
C CYS A 8 -1.51 10.05 -4.27
N GLY A 9 -1.50 8.72 -4.28
CA GLY A 9 -0.41 7.91 -3.73
C GLY A 9 -0.64 7.39 -2.31
N THR A 10 -1.70 7.81 -1.61
CA THR A 10 -2.08 7.20 -0.33
C THR A 10 -2.55 5.75 -0.54
N VAL A 11 -1.98 4.83 0.23
CA VAL A 11 -2.27 3.39 0.17
C VAL A 11 -3.25 3.04 1.31
N ASN A 12 -4.26 2.22 1.01
CA ASN A 12 -5.23 1.76 2.01
C ASN A 12 -5.55 0.28 1.78
N ILE A 13 -5.83 -0.46 2.86
CA ILE A 13 -6.50 -1.77 2.78
C ILE A 13 -8.01 -1.53 2.85
N THR A 14 -8.75 -2.22 1.99
CA THR A 14 -10.22 -2.12 1.94
C THR A 14 -10.86 -3.38 2.47
N GLU A 15 -11.97 -3.23 3.19
CA GLU A 15 -12.83 -4.35 3.56
C GLU A 15 -13.42 -5.05 2.32
N PRO A 16 -13.73 -6.35 2.39
CA PRO A 16 -14.40 -7.06 1.32
C PRO A 16 -15.72 -6.37 0.88
N LYS A 17 -16.05 -6.46 -0.41
CA LYS A 17 -17.29 -5.91 -0.99
C LYS A 17 -17.45 -4.39 -0.84
N SER A 18 -16.34 -3.65 -0.85
CA SER A 18 -16.34 -2.19 -0.83
C SER A 18 -16.50 -1.57 -2.23
N TRP A 19 -17.19 -0.43 -2.33
CA TRP A 19 -17.29 0.35 -3.57
C TRP A 19 -16.11 1.30 -3.72
N ILE A 20 -15.25 1.05 -4.70
CA ILE A 20 -14.07 1.88 -4.98
C ILE A 20 -14.39 2.86 -6.11
N THR A 21 -14.18 4.16 -5.85
CA THR A 21 -14.46 5.21 -6.84
C THR A 21 -13.47 5.18 -8.00
N GLY A 22 -13.82 5.79 -9.13
CA GLY A 22 -12.95 5.84 -10.32
C GLY A 22 -11.64 6.61 -10.16
N ASN A 23 -11.43 7.29 -9.01
CA ASN A 23 -10.23 8.05 -8.68
C ASN A 23 -9.22 7.27 -7.85
N ALA A 24 -9.50 6.00 -7.54
CA ALA A 24 -8.59 5.11 -6.85
C ALA A 24 -8.16 3.96 -7.78
N MET A 25 -6.99 3.40 -7.49
CA MET A 25 -6.48 2.22 -8.17
C MET A 25 -6.51 1.04 -7.19
N VAL A 26 -7.07 -0.08 -7.64
CA VAL A 26 -7.09 -1.32 -6.85
C VAL A 26 -5.93 -2.20 -7.31
N VAL A 27 -5.10 -2.63 -6.37
CA VAL A 27 -4.02 -3.59 -6.59
C VAL A 27 -4.36 -4.87 -5.80
N THR A 28 -4.25 -6.02 -6.45
CA THR A 28 -4.51 -7.32 -5.83
C THR A 28 -3.37 -8.28 -6.17
N PRO A 29 -2.79 -8.99 -5.19
CA PRO A 29 -1.81 -10.04 -5.47
C PRO A 29 -2.37 -11.07 -6.46
N LEU A 30 -1.61 -11.39 -7.49
CA LEU A 30 -2.03 -12.34 -8.54
C LEU A 30 -1.95 -13.80 -8.08
N ASN A 31 -1.13 -14.10 -7.07
CA ASN A 31 -0.87 -15.44 -6.59
C ASN A 31 -0.56 -15.42 -5.09
N SER A 32 -0.43 -16.62 -4.51
CA SER A 32 -0.18 -16.83 -3.07
C SER A 32 1.26 -16.57 -2.63
N TYR A 33 2.18 -16.22 -3.55
CA TYR A 33 3.58 -15.93 -3.19
C TYR A 33 3.76 -14.51 -2.63
N LEU A 34 2.74 -13.66 -2.72
CA LEU A 34 2.75 -12.29 -2.22
C LEU A 34 1.64 -12.08 -1.19
N SER A 35 2.04 -11.83 0.05
CA SER A 35 1.12 -11.48 1.13
C SER A 35 0.54 -10.08 0.89
N LYS A 36 -0.79 -9.97 0.99
CA LYS A 36 -1.51 -8.69 0.85
C LYS A 36 -1.06 -7.67 1.90
N LYS A 37 -0.86 -8.09 3.15
CA LYS A 37 -0.39 -7.21 4.23
C LYS A 37 1.04 -6.74 4.00
N TYR A 38 1.91 -7.63 3.51
CA TYR A 38 3.28 -7.24 3.15
C TYR A 38 3.27 -6.20 2.04
N LEU A 39 2.49 -6.43 0.97
CA LEU A 39 2.36 -5.48 -0.13
C LEU A 39 1.86 -4.11 0.36
N PHE A 40 0.88 -4.08 1.27
CA PHE A 40 0.39 -2.84 1.87
C PHE A 40 1.51 -2.06 2.56
N TYR A 41 2.19 -2.66 3.54
CA TYR A 41 3.26 -1.97 4.27
C TYR A 41 4.43 -1.57 3.35
N TYR A 42 4.74 -2.39 2.34
CA TYR A 42 5.77 -2.06 1.37
C TYR A 42 5.40 -0.82 0.55
N LEU A 43 4.19 -0.78 -0.02
CA LEU A 43 3.73 0.34 -0.84
C LEU A 43 3.54 1.62 -0.02
N GLU A 44 3.07 1.51 1.21
CA GLU A 44 2.95 2.63 2.14
C GLU A 44 4.31 3.31 2.42
N ASN A 45 5.37 2.50 2.51
CA ASN A 45 6.73 2.98 2.74
C ASN A 45 7.52 3.22 1.43
N THR A 46 6.89 3.03 0.28
CA THR A 46 7.52 3.27 -1.03
C THR A 46 7.36 4.73 -1.44
N ASN A 47 8.43 5.34 -1.95
CA ASN A 47 8.36 6.70 -2.46
C ASN A 47 7.57 6.78 -3.79
N MET A 48 6.27 7.02 -3.68
CA MET A 48 5.37 7.17 -4.83
C MET A 48 5.57 8.47 -5.62
N LYS A 49 6.34 9.45 -5.11
CA LYS A 49 6.49 10.76 -5.76
C LYS A 49 7.03 10.68 -7.17
N ASN A 50 7.87 9.68 -7.45
CA ASN A 50 8.51 9.50 -8.76
C ASN A 50 7.53 9.01 -9.84
N ILE A 51 6.39 8.44 -9.43
CA ILE A 51 5.37 7.91 -10.35
C ILE A 51 4.09 8.75 -10.36
N ILE A 52 4.00 9.75 -9.48
CA ILE A 52 2.94 10.75 -9.48
C ILE A 52 3.28 11.82 -10.52
N THR A 53 2.33 12.08 -11.41
CA THR A 53 2.44 13.11 -12.45
C THR A 53 1.31 14.13 -12.33
N GLY A 54 1.42 15.26 -13.03
CA GLY A 54 0.41 16.32 -13.00
C GLY A 54 0.62 17.29 -11.84
N SER A 55 0.71 18.58 -12.16
CA SER A 55 0.93 19.65 -11.17
C SER A 55 -0.37 20.08 -10.48
N ALA A 56 -1.38 20.48 -11.25
CA ALA A 56 -2.66 20.95 -10.73
C ALA A 56 -3.55 19.81 -10.19
N GLN A 57 -3.46 18.62 -10.80
CA GLN A 57 -4.15 17.43 -10.35
C GLN A 57 -3.17 16.24 -10.36
N PRO A 58 -2.60 15.87 -9.20
CA PRO A 58 -1.74 14.72 -9.08
C PRO A 58 -2.47 13.44 -9.53
N GLN A 59 -1.77 12.61 -10.30
CA GLN A 59 -2.29 11.36 -10.83
C GLN A 59 -1.23 10.25 -10.90
N ILE A 60 -1.66 9.01 -10.72
CA ILE A 60 -0.90 7.80 -11.07
C ILE A 60 -1.68 7.04 -12.14
N THR A 61 -1.07 6.89 -13.31
CA THR A 61 -1.62 6.08 -14.40
C THR A 61 -1.14 4.63 -14.32
N LYS A 62 -1.78 3.74 -15.09
CA LYS A 62 -1.34 2.34 -15.22
C LYS A 62 0.14 2.26 -15.64
N THR A 63 0.54 3.03 -16.64
CA THR A 63 1.93 3.05 -17.12
C THR A 63 2.90 3.57 -16.06
N ASN A 64 2.49 4.52 -15.21
CA ASN A 64 3.35 5.00 -14.13
C ASN A 64 3.56 3.95 -13.04
N ILE A 65 2.51 3.21 -12.65
CA ILE A 65 2.64 2.21 -11.58
C ILE A 65 3.39 0.95 -12.06
N GLU A 66 3.35 0.64 -13.36
CA GLU A 66 4.09 -0.47 -13.95
C GLU A 66 5.62 -0.28 -13.90
N THR A 67 6.12 0.94 -13.70
CA THR A 67 7.56 1.18 -13.50
C THR A 67 8.02 0.93 -12.07
N LEU A 68 7.09 0.68 -11.14
CA LEU A 68 7.42 0.44 -9.75
C LEU A 68 7.97 -0.98 -9.57
N PHE A 69 9.22 -1.06 -9.16
CA PHE A 69 9.84 -2.33 -8.76
C PHE A 69 9.62 -2.57 -7.26
N ILE A 70 9.16 -3.76 -6.93
CA ILE A 70 9.02 -4.22 -5.54
C ILE A 70 10.02 -5.35 -5.27
N THR A 71 10.63 -5.35 -4.10
CA THR A 71 11.41 -6.50 -3.64
C THR A 71 10.46 -7.57 -3.13
N LEU A 72 10.62 -8.81 -3.60
CA LEU A 72 9.76 -9.93 -3.22
C LEU A 72 10.59 -11.00 -2.47
N PRO A 73 10.75 -10.89 -1.14
CA PRO A 73 11.42 -11.91 -0.36
C PRO A 73 10.56 -13.19 -0.28
N PRO A 74 11.12 -14.32 0.18
CA PRO A 74 10.35 -15.55 0.40
C PRO A 74 9.13 -15.31 1.29
N LEU A 75 8.05 -16.07 1.07
CA LEU A 75 6.76 -15.84 1.75
C LEU A 75 6.87 -15.86 3.28
N GLN A 76 7.72 -16.74 3.82
CA GLN A 76 7.98 -16.81 5.27
C GLN A 76 8.59 -15.50 5.80
N GLU A 77 9.50 -14.89 5.05
CA GLU A 77 10.13 -13.62 5.41
C GLU A 77 9.14 -12.46 5.31
N GLN A 78 8.25 -12.47 4.31
CA GLN A 78 7.16 -11.49 4.23
C GLN A 78 6.27 -11.54 5.48
N HIS A 79 5.92 -12.73 5.96
CA HIS A 79 5.15 -12.90 7.19
C HIS A 79 5.91 -12.43 8.43
N ARG A 80 7.19 -12.76 8.56
CA ARG A 80 8.05 -12.32 9.67
C ARG A 80 8.14 -10.80 9.76
N ILE A 81 8.26 -10.12 8.61
CA ILE A 81 8.28 -8.65 8.54
C ILE A 81 6.94 -8.07 9.03
N VAL A 82 5.82 -8.58 8.49
CA VAL A 82 4.48 -8.14 8.86
C VAL A 82 4.22 -8.33 10.35
N GLU A 83 4.53 -9.52 10.88
CA GLU A 83 4.38 -9.82 12.31
C GLU A 83 5.17 -8.83 13.18
N LYS A 84 6.40 -8.50 12.79
CA LYS A 84 7.22 -7.56 13.56
C LYS A 84 6.63 -6.16 13.57
N ILE A 85 6.13 -5.68 12.44
CA ILE A 85 5.47 -4.37 12.31
C ILE A 85 4.22 -4.31 13.20
N GLU A 86 3.34 -5.30 13.10
CA GLU A 86 2.09 -5.38 13.85
C GLU A 86 2.33 -5.47 15.36
N ASN A 87 3.35 -6.22 15.79
CA ASN A 87 3.75 -6.30 17.19
C ASN A 87 4.17 -4.93 17.75
N TYR A 88 4.89 -4.12 16.96
CA TYR A 88 5.27 -2.78 17.39
C TYR A 88 4.08 -1.83 17.46
N PHE A 89 3.19 -1.83 16.45
CA PHE A 89 1.99 -1.02 16.49
C PHE A 89 1.08 -1.40 17.67
N SER A 90 0.86 -2.68 17.91
CA SER A 90 0.06 -3.14 19.06
C SER A 90 0.66 -2.71 20.40
N PHE A 91 2.00 -2.72 20.51
CA PHE A 91 2.68 -2.19 21.70
C PHE A 91 2.47 -0.68 21.87
N LEU A 92 2.54 0.09 20.78
CA LEU A 92 2.29 1.54 20.79
C LEU A 92 0.83 1.85 21.18
N ASP A 93 -0.14 1.14 20.60
CA ASP A 93 -1.56 1.29 20.92
C ASP A 93 -1.84 1.01 22.41
N THR A 94 -1.13 0.03 22.98
CA THR A 94 -1.22 -0.27 24.41
C THR A 94 -0.71 0.89 25.25
N ILE A 95 0.40 1.53 24.86
CA ILE A 95 0.92 2.70 25.57
C ILE A 95 -0.08 3.87 25.48
N GLU A 96 -0.59 4.15 24.28
CA GLU A 96 -1.53 5.24 24.04
C GLU A 96 -2.82 5.07 24.86
N SER A 97 -3.34 3.85 24.97
CA SER A 97 -4.53 3.56 25.78
C SER A 97 -4.33 3.66 27.30
N ASN A 98 -3.08 3.69 27.78
CA ASN A 98 -2.75 3.80 29.21
C ASN A 98 -2.34 5.23 29.63
N LEU A 99 -2.32 6.18 28.68
CA LEU A 99 -2.15 7.62 28.91
C LEU A 99 -3.49 8.30 29.19
#